data_AF-A0A1H2RDG6-F1
#
_entry.id   AF-A0A1H2RDG6-F1
#
_cell.length_a   1.000
_cell.length_b   1.000
_cell.length_c   1.000
_cell.angle_alpha   90.00
_cell.angle_beta   90.00
_cell.angle_gamma   90.00
#
_symmetry.space_group_name_H-M   'P 1'
#
loop_
_entity.id
_entity.type
_entity.pdbx_description
1 polymer ?
#
loop_
_entity_poly.entity_id
_entity_poly.type
_entity_poly.pdbx_seq_one_letter_code
_entity_poly.pdbx_strand_id
1 'polypeptide(L)'
;MKLSKEQITYIDDYLKHHKIKYWDVRIELLDHIVTKVEDLMHEGKNFDKALEEVHLSFGNSLKRFWNSGIEYGVMENGIGYENLMDSKRRETNRKYRVLLWKDIKAFFVEPTNFLVILIMFFICFKVIFYADTKFIKYAMAAFVFIPALAVYIYPIKMWFQKKREKTLNLEYALFYAGFTLTLLNLFFQLFSPKGAFHLLNEIQFKWVLVICTPLFAGFNYCGFKMYKRTFDYYNNLYEKLQQL
;
A
#
# COMPACT_ATOMS: atom_id res chain seq x y z
N MET A 1 11.87 -7.48 -33.24
CA MET A 1 11.80 -8.94 -33.26
C MET A 1 11.21 -9.31 -31.92
N LYS A 2 10.30 -10.30 -31.82
CA LYS A 2 9.69 -10.60 -30.51
C LYS A 2 10.53 -11.59 -29.72
N LEU A 3 10.61 -11.40 -28.40
CA LEU A 3 11.28 -12.35 -27.52
C LEU A 3 10.52 -13.67 -27.40
N SER A 4 11.26 -14.77 -27.24
CA SER A 4 10.68 -16.08 -26.96
C SER A 4 10.19 -16.16 -25.51
N LYS A 5 9.31 -17.14 -25.22
CA LYS A 5 8.85 -17.37 -23.84
C LYS A 5 10.00 -17.73 -22.91
N GLU A 6 11.00 -18.47 -23.40
CA GLU A 6 12.18 -18.83 -22.63
C GLU A 6 13.01 -17.58 -22.27
N GLN A 7 13.18 -16.64 -23.22
CA GLN A 7 13.89 -15.38 -22.98
C GLN A 7 13.17 -14.48 -21.98
N ILE A 8 11.83 -14.40 -22.06
CA ILE A 8 11.02 -13.65 -21.09
C ILE A 8 11.10 -14.29 -19.69
N THR A 9 11.07 -15.62 -19.63
CA THR A 9 11.18 -16.37 -18.36
C THR A 9 12.56 -16.18 -17.73
N TYR A 10 13.62 -16.19 -18.55
CA TYR A 10 14.98 -15.87 -18.12
C TYR A 10 15.07 -14.48 -17.49
N ILE A 11 14.46 -13.46 -18.10
CA ILE A 11 14.44 -12.09 -17.55
C ILE A 11 13.65 -12.04 -16.24
N ASP A 12 12.47 -12.65 -16.15
CA ASP A 12 11.68 -12.66 -14.90
C ASP A 12 12.42 -13.38 -13.76
N ASP A 13 13.03 -14.52 -14.03
CA ASP A 13 13.81 -15.26 -13.04
C ASP A 13 15.05 -14.46 -12.62
N TYR A 14 15.70 -13.75 -13.54
CA TYR A 14 16.77 -12.84 -13.23
C TYR A 14 16.30 -11.72 -12.26
N LEU A 15 15.15 -11.09 -12.51
CA LEU A 15 14.58 -10.07 -11.60
C LEU A 15 14.25 -10.64 -10.21
N LYS A 16 13.77 -11.88 -10.13
CA LYS A 16 13.54 -12.57 -8.84
C LYS A 16 14.84 -12.77 -8.07
N HIS A 17 15.91 -13.21 -8.73
CA HIS A 17 17.23 -13.41 -8.11
C HIS A 17 17.81 -12.10 -7.57
N HIS A 18 17.54 -10.98 -8.24
CA HIS A 18 17.93 -9.63 -7.80
C HIS A 18 16.95 -8.98 -6.81
N LYS A 19 16.20 -9.79 -6.05
CA LYS A 19 15.38 -9.39 -4.88
C LYS A 19 14.20 -8.45 -5.19
N ILE A 20 13.69 -8.44 -6.42
CA ILE A 20 12.46 -7.70 -6.73
C ILE A 20 11.24 -8.49 -6.22
N LYS A 21 10.91 -8.28 -4.96
CA LYS A 21 9.91 -9.06 -4.21
C LYS A 21 8.47 -8.87 -4.67
N TYR A 22 8.16 -7.72 -5.25
CA TYR A 22 6.79 -7.31 -5.55
C TYR A 22 6.43 -7.66 -6.97
N TRP A 23 5.43 -8.51 -7.17
CA TRP A 23 5.08 -8.99 -8.50
C TRP A 23 4.55 -7.87 -9.41
N ASP A 24 3.82 -6.90 -8.84
CA ASP A 24 3.28 -5.76 -9.59
C ASP A 24 4.40 -4.85 -10.13
N VAL A 25 5.51 -4.75 -9.40
CA VAL A 25 6.70 -4.03 -9.86
C VAL A 25 7.52 -4.87 -10.83
N ARG A 26 7.65 -6.20 -10.60
CA ARG A 26 8.37 -7.08 -11.53
C ARG A 26 7.74 -7.10 -12.91
N ILE A 27 6.41 -7.18 -13.00
CA ILE A 27 5.73 -7.18 -14.31
C ILE A 27 5.98 -5.88 -15.05
N GLU A 28 5.94 -4.73 -14.37
CA GLU A 28 6.25 -3.44 -14.99
C GLU A 28 7.71 -3.39 -15.50
N LEU A 29 8.66 -3.88 -14.68
CA LEU A 29 10.06 -3.94 -15.08
C LEU A 29 10.30 -4.94 -16.22
N LEU A 30 9.63 -6.09 -16.19
CA LEU A 30 9.70 -7.11 -17.22
C LEU A 30 9.21 -6.54 -18.56
N ASP A 31 8.05 -5.89 -18.57
CA ASP A 31 7.49 -5.24 -19.77
C ASP A 31 8.45 -4.19 -20.36
N HIS A 32 9.03 -3.35 -19.50
CA HIS A 32 10.00 -2.34 -19.91
C HIS A 32 11.31 -2.94 -20.43
N ILE A 33 11.83 -3.99 -19.78
CA ILE A 33 13.04 -4.69 -20.24
C ILE A 33 12.78 -5.37 -21.58
N VAL A 34 11.69 -6.13 -21.68
CA VAL A 34 11.29 -6.84 -22.92
C VAL A 34 11.18 -5.84 -24.07
N THR A 35 10.42 -4.75 -23.89
CA THR A 35 10.24 -3.73 -24.93
C THR A 35 11.58 -3.16 -25.41
N LYS A 36 12.46 -2.74 -24.48
CA LYS A 36 13.76 -2.18 -24.84
C LYS A 36 14.69 -3.20 -25.51
N VAL A 37 14.67 -4.45 -25.06
CA VAL A 37 15.48 -5.51 -25.69
C VAL A 37 14.99 -5.77 -27.10
N GLU A 38 13.67 -5.83 -27.33
CA GLU A 38 13.08 -6.00 -28.65
C GLU A 38 13.44 -4.85 -29.60
N ASP A 39 13.46 -3.60 -29.11
CA ASP A 39 13.89 -2.42 -29.84
C ASP A 39 15.38 -2.51 -30.25
N LEU A 40 16.26 -2.84 -29.31
CA LEU A 40 17.70 -3.01 -29.59
C LEU A 40 17.98 -4.18 -30.54
N MET A 41 17.18 -5.25 -30.47
CA MET A 41 17.25 -6.36 -31.42
C MET A 41 16.75 -5.95 -32.81
N HIS A 42 15.77 -5.05 -32.89
CA HIS A 42 15.36 -4.44 -34.16
C HIS A 42 16.47 -3.59 -34.78
N GLU A 43 17.31 -2.97 -33.96
CA GLU A 43 18.51 -2.22 -34.40
C GLU A 43 19.70 -3.14 -34.77
N GLY A 44 19.53 -4.47 -34.69
CA GLY A 44 20.52 -5.46 -35.13
C GLY A 44 21.43 -6.00 -34.02
N LYS A 45 21.17 -5.69 -32.74
CA LYS A 45 21.92 -6.30 -31.62
C LYS A 45 21.42 -7.73 -31.37
N ASN A 46 22.31 -8.61 -30.93
CA ASN A 46 21.90 -9.91 -30.43
C ASN A 46 21.26 -9.78 -29.04
N PHE A 47 20.50 -10.80 -28.62
CA PHE A 47 19.77 -10.79 -27.36
C PHE A 47 20.66 -10.48 -26.15
N ASP A 48 21.81 -11.15 -26.03
CA ASP A 48 22.69 -11.01 -24.87
C ASP A 48 23.24 -9.59 -24.73
N LYS A 49 23.70 -8.98 -25.83
CA LYS A 49 24.19 -7.59 -25.83
C LYS A 49 23.06 -6.59 -25.60
N ALA A 50 21.89 -6.83 -26.19
CA ALA A 50 20.72 -5.98 -25.96
C ALA A 50 20.30 -6.01 -24.48
N LEU A 51 20.28 -7.19 -23.87
CA LEU A 51 19.94 -7.37 -22.46
C LEU A 51 21.00 -6.74 -21.53
N GLU A 52 22.28 -6.96 -21.80
CA GLU A 52 23.40 -6.33 -21.10
C GLU A 52 23.29 -4.80 -21.11
N GLU A 53 23.01 -4.22 -22.27
CA GLU A 53 22.86 -2.77 -22.43
C GLU A 53 21.64 -2.22 -21.68
N VAL A 54 20.50 -2.91 -21.73
CA VAL A 54 19.31 -2.52 -20.96
C VAL A 54 19.62 -2.52 -19.48
N HIS A 55 20.31 -3.55 -18.98
CA HIS A 55 20.68 -3.63 -17.58
C HIS A 55 21.68 -2.57 -17.14
N LEU A 56 22.68 -2.27 -17.97
CA LEU A 56 23.58 -1.14 -17.76
C LEU A 56 22.83 0.19 -17.74
N SER A 57 21.79 0.36 -18.59
CA SER A 57 20.99 1.58 -18.64
C SER A 57 20.22 1.87 -17.34
N PHE A 58 19.99 0.84 -16.52
CA PHE A 58 19.42 0.99 -15.18
C PHE A 58 20.44 1.41 -14.12
N GLY A 59 21.73 1.45 -14.46
CA GLY A 59 22.83 1.77 -13.54
C GLY A 59 23.41 0.55 -12.80
N ASN A 60 23.16 -0.67 -13.30
CA ASN A 60 23.84 -1.87 -12.80
C ASN A 60 25.27 -1.91 -13.36
N SER A 61 26.21 -2.54 -12.64
CA SER A 61 27.57 -2.76 -13.13
C SER A 61 27.79 -4.20 -13.58
N LEU A 62 28.66 -4.38 -14.57
CA LEU A 62 29.13 -5.68 -15.02
C LEU A 62 30.42 -6.05 -14.31
N LYS A 63 30.52 -7.29 -13.84
CA LYS A 63 31.82 -7.87 -13.48
C LYS A 63 32.27 -8.74 -14.63
N ARG A 64 33.39 -8.38 -15.26
CA ARG A 64 34.14 -9.33 -16.08
C ARG A 64 35.01 -10.18 -15.16
N PHE A 65 34.72 -11.47 -15.07
CA PHE A 65 35.60 -12.40 -14.36
C PHE A 65 36.82 -12.71 -15.23
N TRP A 66 37.95 -12.05 -14.96
CA TRP A 66 39.25 -12.43 -15.52
C TRP A 66 39.58 -13.88 -15.08
N ASN A 67 40.02 -14.72 -16.03
CA ASN A 67 40.37 -16.15 -15.89
C ASN A 67 39.24 -17.20 -15.79
N SER A 68 37.99 -16.89 -16.18
CA SER A 68 36.90 -17.89 -16.16
C SER A 68 36.57 -18.56 -17.50
N GLY A 69 37.19 -18.15 -18.62
CA GLY A 69 36.86 -18.65 -19.95
C GLY A 69 35.47 -18.27 -20.46
N ILE A 70 34.75 -17.40 -19.74
CA ILE A 70 33.42 -16.89 -20.10
C ILE A 70 33.60 -15.49 -20.68
N GLU A 71 33.31 -15.31 -21.97
CA GLU A 71 33.44 -14.02 -22.71
C GLU A 71 32.32 -13.01 -22.39
N TYR A 72 31.34 -13.39 -21.59
CA TYR A 72 30.17 -12.56 -21.26
C TYR A 72 30.31 -11.96 -19.86
N GLY A 73 29.96 -10.68 -19.71
CA GLY A 73 29.90 -10.01 -18.41
C GLY A 73 28.71 -10.52 -17.61
N VAL A 74 28.95 -11.13 -16.45
CA VAL A 74 27.88 -11.39 -15.48
C VAL A 74 27.64 -10.10 -14.72
N MET A 75 26.38 -9.67 -14.59
CA MET A 75 26.05 -8.49 -13.80
C MET A 75 26.47 -8.68 -12.35
N GLU A 76 27.32 -7.76 -11.87
CA GLU A 76 27.94 -7.83 -10.56
C GLU A 76 26.95 -7.53 -9.44
N ASN A 77 26.05 -6.58 -9.71
CA ASN A 77 25.15 -6.03 -8.71
C ASN A 77 23.79 -5.66 -9.31
N GLY A 78 22.82 -5.47 -8.41
CA GLY A 78 21.47 -5.01 -8.75
C GLY A 78 21.20 -3.58 -8.27
N ILE A 79 22.22 -2.72 -8.18
CA ILE A 79 22.10 -1.35 -7.63
C ILE A 79 21.08 -0.52 -8.41
N GLY A 80 21.07 -0.66 -9.73
CA GLY A 80 20.10 -0.01 -10.60
C GLY A 80 18.67 -0.40 -10.26
N TYR A 81 18.43 -1.69 -10.03
CA TYR A 81 17.12 -2.18 -9.59
C TYR A 81 16.74 -1.71 -8.20
N GLU A 82 17.69 -1.60 -7.28
CA GLU A 82 17.44 -1.06 -5.95
C GLU A 82 16.99 0.41 -6.02
N ASN A 83 17.68 1.22 -6.83
CA ASN A 83 17.31 2.62 -7.07
C ASN A 83 15.92 2.75 -7.71
N LEU A 84 15.60 1.89 -8.69
CA LEU A 84 14.27 1.82 -9.29
C LEU A 84 13.22 1.43 -8.24
N MET A 85 13.49 0.41 -7.43
CA MET A 85 12.60 -0.03 -6.36
C MET A 85 12.32 1.10 -5.37
N ASP A 86 13.33 1.87 -5.00
CA ASP A 86 13.17 3.03 -4.13
C ASP A 86 12.39 4.16 -4.78
N SER A 87 12.61 4.41 -6.08
CA SER A 87 11.80 5.37 -6.84
C SER A 87 10.33 4.95 -6.87
N LYS A 88 10.05 3.67 -7.11
CA LYS A 88 8.70 3.10 -7.13
C LYS A 88 8.03 3.13 -5.77
N ARG A 89 8.78 2.88 -4.69
CA ARG A 89 8.30 3.07 -3.32
C ARG A 89 7.90 4.52 -3.07
N ARG A 90 8.74 5.49 -3.44
CA ARG A 90 8.42 6.92 -3.28
C ARG A 90 7.19 7.35 -4.08
N GLU A 91 7.09 6.90 -5.33
CA GLU A 91 5.94 7.14 -6.20
C GLU A 91 4.66 6.55 -5.61
N THR A 92 4.70 5.27 -5.22
CA THR A 92 3.57 4.54 -4.63
C THR A 92 3.13 5.17 -3.32
N ASN A 93 4.07 5.57 -2.46
CA ASN A 93 3.80 6.29 -1.22
C ASN A 93 3.06 7.61 -1.50
N ARG A 94 3.56 8.41 -2.45
CA ARG A 94 2.91 9.67 -2.85
C ARG A 94 1.51 9.42 -3.39
N LYS A 95 1.33 8.41 -4.25
CA LYS A 95 0.05 8.02 -4.84
C LYS A 95 -0.99 7.73 -3.76
N TYR A 96 -0.70 6.85 -2.80
CA TYR A 96 -1.68 6.49 -1.76
C TYR A 96 -1.94 7.61 -0.76
N ARG A 97 -0.95 8.45 -0.47
CA ARG A 97 -1.18 9.68 0.31
C ARG A 97 -2.21 10.59 -0.38
N VAL A 98 -2.04 10.83 -1.68
CA VAL A 98 -2.94 11.69 -2.45
C VAL A 98 -4.33 11.06 -2.58
N LEU A 99 -4.41 9.75 -2.82
CA LEU A 99 -5.69 9.03 -2.91
C LEU A 99 -6.47 9.09 -1.59
N LEU A 100 -5.81 8.85 -0.45
CA LEU A 100 -6.45 8.95 0.86
C LEU A 100 -7.00 10.35 1.10
N TRP A 101 -6.21 11.39 0.86
CA TRP A 101 -6.66 12.78 1.02
C TRP A 101 -7.81 13.15 0.08
N LYS A 102 -7.80 12.62 -1.15
CA LYS A 102 -8.91 12.80 -2.10
C LYS A 102 -10.19 12.16 -1.56
N ASP A 103 -10.12 10.92 -1.10
CA ASP A 103 -11.28 10.19 -0.57
C ASP A 103 -11.82 10.86 0.71
N ILE A 104 -10.94 11.34 1.60
CA ILE A 104 -11.32 12.14 2.79
C ILE A 104 -12.06 13.42 2.39
N LYS A 105 -11.49 14.22 1.48
CA LYS A 105 -12.13 15.48 1.05
C LYS A 105 -13.50 15.22 0.44
N ALA A 106 -13.59 14.24 -0.46
CA ALA A 106 -14.85 13.86 -1.07
C ALA A 106 -15.89 13.41 -0.03
N PHE A 107 -15.45 12.67 1.00
CA PHE A 107 -16.35 12.22 2.06
C PHE A 107 -16.97 13.39 2.83
N PHE A 108 -16.18 14.37 3.26
CA PHE A 108 -16.67 15.49 4.09
C PHE A 108 -17.41 16.59 3.30
N VAL A 109 -17.26 16.66 1.97
CA VAL A 109 -18.01 17.60 1.12
C VAL A 109 -19.39 17.04 0.71
N GLU A 110 -19.54 15.72 0.67
CA GLU A 110 -20.77 15.06 0.26
C GLU A 110 -21.92 15.33 1.26
N PRO A 111 -23.07 15.93 0.84
CA PRO A 111 -24.16 16.31 1.75
C PRO A 111 -24.75 15.13 2.54
N THR A 112 -24.85 13.96 1.90
CA THR A 112 -25.35 12.74 2.53
C THR A 112 -24.45 12.30 3.69
N ASN A 113 -23.14 12.34 3.50
CA ASN A 113 -22.18 11.97 4.54
C ASN A 113 -22.16 12.99 5.68
N PHE A 114 -22.36 14.26 5.37
CA PHE A 114 -22.51 15.30 6.39
C PHE A 114 -23.72 15.03 7.30
N LEU A 115 -24.88 14.67 6.74
CA LEU A 115 -26.05 14.27 7.53
C LEU A 115 -25.77 13.04 8.39
N VAL A 116 -25.09 12.02 7.85
CA VAL A 116 -24.67 10.83 8.61
C VAL A 116 -23.78 11.21 9.79
N ILE A 117 -22.82 12.11 9.59
CA ILE A 117 -21.94 12.62 10.64
C ILE A 117 -22.75 13.34 11.73
N LEU A 118 -23.72 14.18 11.37
CA LEU A 118 -24.59 14.87 12.35
C LEU A 118 -25.42 13.89 13.17
N ILE A 119 -25.98 12.86 12.54
CA ILE A 119 -26.72 11.80 13.24
C ILE A 119 -25.79 11.05 14.19
N MET A 120 -24.58 10.72 13.75
CA MET A 120 -23.57 10.08 14.59
C MET A 120 -23.16 10.97 15.76
N PHE A 121 -23.01 12.29 15.56
CA PHE A 121 -22.77 13.24 16.64
C PHE A 121 -23.88 13.20 17.70
N PHE A 122 -25.14 13.23 17.27
CA PHE A 122 -26.27 13.18 18.18
C PHE A 122 -26.32 11.87 18.97
N ILE A 123 -26.08 10.74 18.33
CA ILE A 123 -26.01 9.42 18.99
C ILE A 123 -24.85 9.38 19.99
N CYS A 124 -23.65 9.82 19.59
CA CYS A 124 -22.49 9.88 20.47
C CYS A 124 -22.76 10.77 21.68
N PHE A 125 -23.39 11.94 21.49
CA PHE A 125 -23.79 12.82 22.58
C PHE A 125 -24.72 12.12 23.57
N LYS A 126 -25.78 11.46 23.07
CA LYS A 126 -26.72 10.73 23.92
C LYS A 126 -26.05 9.61 24.72
N VAL A 127 -25.20 8.82 24.07
CA VAL A 127 -24.48 7.73 24.72
C VAL A 127 -23.52 8.27 25.79
N ILE A 128 -22.69 9.25 25.46
CA ILE A 128 -21.61 9.71 26.35
C ILE A 128 -22.13 10.50 27.57
N PHE A 129 -23.20 11.27 27.43
CA PHE A 129 -23.72 12.09 28.52
C PHE A 129 -24.80 11.42 29.38
N TYR A 130 -25.53 10.44 28.84
CA TYR A 130 -26.71 9.88 29.50
C TYR A 130 -26.67 8.38 29.74
N ALA A 131 -25.73 7.63 29.15
CA ALA A 131 -25.62 6.19 29.38
C ALA A 131 -24.75 5.85 30.60
N ASP A 132 -24.87 4.62 31.08
CA ASP A 132 -24.04 4.11 32.17
C ASP A 132 -22.54 4.10 31.80
N THR A 133 -21.69 4.42 32.77
CA THR A 133 -20.23 4.58 32.56
C THR A 133 -19.54 3.30 32.09
N LYS A 134 -19.99 2.12 32.53
CA LYS A 134 -19.46 0.84 32.02
C LYS A 134 -19.89 0.64 30.57
N PHE A 135 -21.16 0.92 30.26
CA PHE A 135 -21.69 0.82 28.89
C PHE A 135 -20.95 1.74 27.91
N ILE A 136 -20.71 3.00 28.28
CA ILE A 136 -19.96 3.98 27.46
C ILE A 136 -18.60 3.42 27.06
N LYS A 137 -17.83 2.89 28.02
CA LYS A 137 -16.49 2.36 27.76
C LYS A 137 -16.50 1.24 26.71
N TYR A 138 -17.43 0.28 26.82
CA TYR A 138 -17.52 -0.82 25.88
C TYR A 138 -18.06 -0.38 24.51
N ALA A 139 -19.09 0.47 24.49
CA ALA A 139 -19.68 0.99 23.26
C ALA A 139 -18.65 1.80 22.44
N MET A 140 -17.87 2.64 23.11
CA MET A 140 -16.83 3.43 22.47
C MET A 140 -15.67 2.59 21.95
N ALA A 141 -15.22 1.61 22.74
CA ALA A 141 -14.22 0.65 22.27
C ALA A 141 -14.73 -0.09 21.03
N ALA A 142 -15.96 -0.61 21.05
CA ALA A 142 -16.55 -1.28 19.90
C ALA A 142 -16.61 -0.35 18.66
N PHE A 143 -17.09 0.88 18.83
CA PHE A 143 -17.24 1.83 17.73
C PHE A 143 -15.92 2.25 17.09
N VAL A 144 -14.85 2.31 17.88
CA VAL A 144 -13.49 2.61 17.41
C VAL A 144 -12.83 1.39 16.77
N PHE A 145 -12.88 0.24 17.45
CA PHE A 145 -12.11 -0.94 17.06
C PHE A 145 -12.80 -1.78 15.99
N ILE A 146 -14.13 -1.81 15.89
CA ILE A 146 -14.81 -2.60 14.84
C ILE A 146 -14.44 -2.10 13.42
N PRO A 147 -14.53 -0.79 13.11
CA PRO A 147 -14.06 -0.28 11.82
C PRO A 147 -12.57 -0.52 11.59
N ALA A 148 -11.76 -0.50 12.65
CA ALA A 148 -10.35 -0.81 12.61
C ALA A 148 -10.07 -2.24 12.16
N LEU A 149 -10.76 -3.20 12.79
CA LEU A 149 -10.65 -4.61 12.47
C LEU A 149 -11.17 -4.91 11.06
N ALA A 150 -12.16 -4.14 10.58
CA ALA A 150 -12.68 -4.29 9.22
C ALA A 150 -11.61 -4.09 8.13
N VAL A 151 -10.65 -3.18 8.34
CA VAL A 151 -9.50 -2.98 7.43
C VAL A 151 -8.68 -4.27 7.28
N TYR A 152 -8.57 -5.06 8.34
CA TYR A 152 -7.78 -6.30 8.35
C TYR A 152 -8.51 -7.52 7.79
N ILE A 153 -9.81 -7.45 7.50
CA ILE A 153 -10.58 -8.58 6.91
C ILE A 153 -9.96 -9.04 5.59
N TYR A 154 -9.62 -8.10 4.71
CA TYR A 154 -9.10 -8.39 3.37
C TYR A 154 -7.62 -8.86 3.38
N PRO A 155 -6.69 -8.26 4.13
CA PRO A 155 -5.35 -8.82 4.33
C PRO A 155 -5.39 -10.24 4.93
N ILE A 156 -6.26 -10.48 5.91
CA ILE A 156 -6.43 -11.81 6.52
C ILE A 156 -6.95 -12.82 5.48
N LYS A 157 -7.97 -12.43 4.70
CA LYS A 157 -8.48 -13.24 3.58
C LYS A 157 -7.36 -13.59 2.61
N MET A 158 -6.49 -12.64 2.27
CA MET A 158 -5.33 -12.85 1.40
C MET A 158 -4.34 -13.84 2.00
N TRP A 159 -4.06 -13.74 3.30
CA TRP A 159 -3.13 -14.62 4.00
C TRP A 159 -3.62 -16.07 4.00
N PHE A 160 -4.90 -16.31 4.31
CA PHE A 160 -5.49 -17.65 4.28
C PHE A 160 -5.58 -18.24 2.87
N GLN A 161 -5.67 -17.40 1.84
CA GLN A 161 -5.69 -17.85 0.46
C GLN A 161 -4.32 -18.32 -0.06
N LYS A 162 -3.20 -18.13 0.69
CA LYS A 162 -1.83 -18.65 0.47
C LYS A 162 -1.23 -18.61 -0.96
N LYS A 163 -1.89 -17.97 -1.93
CA LYS A 163 -1.56 -18.05 -3.36
C LYS A 163 -0.88 -16.82 -3.93
N ARG A 164 -0.51 -15.82 -3.12
CA ARG A 164 -0.16 -14.50 -3.65
C ARG A 164 1.21 -14.05 -3.25
N GLU A 165 2.00 -13.74 -4.26
CA GLU A 165 3.19 -12.92 -4.10
C GLU A 165 2.81 -11.53 -3.59
N LYS A 166 3.78 -10.83 -3.00
CA LYS A 166 3.55 -9.51 -2.43
C LYS A 166 3.28 -8.46 -3.51
N THR A 167 2.41 -7.50 -3.19
CA THR A 167 2.12 -6.35 -4.05
C THR A 167 2.54 -5.07 -3.34
N LEU A 168 3.36 -4.23 -3.99
CA LEU A 168 3.83 -2.97 -3.40
C LEU A 168 2.65 -2.04 -3.12
N ASN A 169 1.72 -1.99 -4.07
CA ASN A 169 0.53 -1.17 -3.98
C ASN A 169 -0.39 -1.57 -2.82
N LEU A 170 -0.59 -2.86 -2.57
CA LEU A 170 -1.41 -3.33 -1.44
C LEU A 170 -0.74 -3.07 -0.09
N GLU A 171 0.59 -3.18 0.00
CA GLU A 171 1.31 -2.84 1.23
C GLU A 171 1.14 -1.36 1.59
N TYR A 172 1.31 -0.44 0.62
CA TYR A 172 1.10 0.98 0.87
C TYR A 172 -0.37 1.35 1.11
N ALA A 173 -1.30 0.73 0.39
CA ALA A 173 -2.73 0.94 0.66
C ALA A 173 -3.09 0.50 2.09
N LEU A 174 -2.55 -0.64 2.55
CA LEU A 174 -2.77 -1.12 3.91
C LEU A 174 -2.10 -0.20 4.93
N PHE A 175 -0.87 0.25 4.66
CA PHE A 175 -0.18 1.20 5.52
C PHE A 175 -1.00 2.47 5.74
N TYR A 176 -1.52 3.08 4.67
CA TYR A 176 -2.32 4.30 4.76
C TYR A 176 -3.71 4.07 5.35
N ALA A 177 -4.34 2.92 5.10
CA ALA A 177 -5.59 2.54 5.77
C ALA A 177 -5.37 2.25 7.28
N GLY A 178 -4.22 1.70 7.66
CA GLY A 178 -3.81 1.54 9.06
C GLY A 178 -3.39 2.86 9.70
N PHE A 179 -2.87 3.81 8.93
CA PHE A 179 -2.48 5.12 9.44
C PHE A 179 -3.66 5.91 10.00
N THR A 180 -4.87 5.77 9.44
CA THR A 180 -6.08 6.38 10.02
C THR A 180 -6.42 5.80 11.41
N LEU A 181 -5.97 4.57 11.70
CA LEU A 181 -6.11 3.93 13.00
C LEU A 181 -5.04 4.38 14.00
N THR A 182 -3.80 4.54 13.56
CA THR A 182 -2.73 5.00 14.46
C THR A 182 -2.91 6.47 14.83
N LEU A 183 -3.50 7.31 13.98
CA LEU A 183 -3.89 8.68 14.32
C LEU A 183 -4.84 8.74 15.52
N LEU A 184 -5.75 7.78 15.65
CA LEU A 184 -6.66 7.68 16.79
C LEU A 184 -5.95 7.26 18.07
N ASN A 185 -5.02 6.31 17.97
CA ASN A 185 -4.20 5.92 19.12
C ASN A 185 -3.31 7.08 19.59
N LEU A 186 -2.71 7.83 18.67
CA LEU A 186 -1.96 9.06 18.99
C LEU A 186 -2.88 10.07 19.71
N PHE A 187 -4.12 10.21 19.24
CA PHE A 187 -5.13 11.06 19.87
C PHE A 187 -5.59 10.58 21.26
N PHE A 188 -5.50 9.29 21.59
CA PHE A 188 -5.76 8.85 22.96
C PHE A 188 -4.49 8.89 23.83
N GLN A 189 -3.31 8.69 23.25
CA GLN A 189 -2.02 8.65 23.97
C GLN A 189 -1.50 10.02 24.38
N LEU A 190 -1.57 11.01 23.48
CA LEU A 190 -1.25 12.42 23.77
C LEU A 190 -2.08 12.99 24.93
N PHE A 191 -3.08 12.21 25.33
CA PHE A 191 -4.31 12.70 25.87
C PHE A 191 -4.89 11.69 26.90
N SER A 192 -4.02 10.82 27.44
CA SER A 192 -4.33 9.92 28.55
C SER A 192 -4.22 10.66 29.90
N PRO A 193 -4.62 10.04 31.04
CA PRO A 193 -4.52 10.65 32.37
C PRO A 193 -3.09 11.05 32.79
N LYS A 194 -2.07 10.41 32.19
CA LYS A 194 -0.65 10.79 32.33
C LYS A 194 -0.12 11.63 31.15
N GLY A 195 -0.96 11.90 30.16
CA GLY A 195 -0.72 12.80 29.02
C GLY A 195 -1.40 14.16 29.21
N ALA A 196 -1.71 14.87 28.12
CA ALA A 196 -2.23 16.24 28.15
C ALA A 196 -3.69 16.38 28.66
N PHE A 197 -4.43 15.30 28.95
CA PHE A 197 -5.81 15.40 29.48
C PHE A 197 -5.90 15.59 31.00
N HIS A 198 -4.80 15.53 31.75
CA HIS A 198 -4.83 16.04 33.13
C HIS A 198 -5.23 17.53 33.18
N LEU A 199 -5.09 18.25 32.06
CA LEU A 199 -5.52 19.64 31.88
C LEU A 199 -7.02 19.79 31.59
N LEU A 200 -7.73 18.70 31.26
CA LEU A 200 -9.13 18.75 30.85
C LEU A 200 -10.03 18.15 31.92
N ASN A 201 -11.11 18.85 32.25
CA ASN A 201 -12.12 18.34 33.17
C ASN A 201 -13.00 17.26 32.51
N GLU A 202 -13.79 16.55 33.32
CA GLU A 202 -14.61 15.43 32.86
C GLU A 202 -15.59 15.81 31.73
N ILE A 203 -16.16 17.01 31.81
CA ILE A 203 -17.11 17.52 30.81
C ILE A 203 -16.40 17.81 29.49
N GLN A 204 -15.23 18.44 29.52
CA GLN A 204 -14.40 18.69 28.35
C GLN A 204 -13.97 17.37 27.69
N PHE A 205 -13.61 16.36 28.48
CA PHE A 205 -13.29 15.02 27.97
C PHE A 205 -14.47 14.40 27.23
N LYS A 206 -15.67 14.43 27.83
CA LYS A 206 -16.90 13.94 27.18
C LYS A 206 -17.15 14.62 25.84
N TRP A 207 -16.97 15.95 25.75
CA TRP A 207 -17.13 16.67 24.49
C TRP A 207 -16.10 16.28 23.43
N VAL A 208 -14.83 16.13 23.81
CA VAL A 208 -13.80 15.66 22.88
C VAL A 208 -14.18 14.31 22.29
N LEU A 209 -14.64 13.39 23.13
CA LEU A 209 -15.11 12.08 22.69
C LEU A 209 -16.29 12.17 21.71
N VAL A 210 -17.29 13.01 22.01
CA VAL A 210 -18.45 13.24 21.12
C VAL A 210 -18.00 13.76 19.76
N ILE A 211 -17.03 14.68 19.71
CA ILE A 211 -16.58 15.32 18.48
C ILE A 211 -15.66 14.40 17.67
N CYS A 212 -14.70 13.77 18.34
CA CYS A 212 -13.67 13.03 17.65
C CYS A 212 -14.18 11.68 17.11
N THR A 213 -15.05 10.99 17.84
CA THR A 213 -15.48 9.63 17.46
C THR A 213 -16.13 9.56 16.07
N PRO A 214 -17.13 10.40 15.71
CA PRO A 214 -17.71 10.40 14.37
C PRO A 214 -16.73 10.77 13.26
N LEU A 215 -15.85 11.75 13.51
CA LEU A 215 -14.81 12.14 12.55
C LEU A 215 -13.84 10.98 12.28
N PHE A 216 -13.41 10.29 13.34
CA PHE A 216 -12.54 9.13 13.23
C PHE A 216 -13.20 7.97 12.49
N ALA A 217 -14.49 7.72 12.72
CA ALA A 217 -15.22 6.73 11.93
C ALA A 217 -15.25 7.10 10.43
N GLY A 218 -15.42 8.38 10.10
CA GLY A 218 -15.31 8.88 8.71
C GLY A 218 -13.92 8.66 8.09
N PHE A 219 -12.84 8.97 8.82
CA PHE A 219 -11.47 8.71 8.36
C PHE A 219 -11.21 7.22 8.12
N ASN A 220 -11.64 6.35 9.05
CA ASN A 220 -11.46 4.91 8.91
C ASN A 220 -12.28 4.32 7.77
N TYR A 221 -13.50 4.81 7.56
CA TYR A 221 -14.29 4.45 6.39
C TYR A 221 -13.56 4.81 5.08
N CYS A 222 -12.94 5.99 5.01
CA CYS A 222 -12.15 6.39 3.84
C CYS A 222 -10.94 5.46 3.62
N GLY A 223 -10.18 5.16 4.68
CA GLY A 223 -9.06 4.23 4.63
C GLY A 223 -9.48 2.83 4.17
N PHE A 224 -10.56 2.29 4.74
CA PHE A 224 -11.14 1.01 4.36
C PHE A 224 -11.61 0.99 2.89
N LYS A 225 -12.35 2.01 2.46
CA LYS A 225 -12.86 2.14 1.09
C LYS A 225 -11.71 2.17 0.07
N MET A 226 -10.66 2.94 0.36
CA MET A 226 -9.46 3.01 -0.47
C MET A 226 -8.76 1.64 -0.55
N TYR A 227 -8.56 0.98 0.60
CA TYR A 227 -7.92 -0.33 0.65
C TYR A 227 -8.72 -1.39 -0.12
N LYS A 228 -10.03 -1.48 0.10
CA LYS A 228 -10.92 -2.41 -0.61
C LYS A 228 -10.84 -2.23 -2.12
N ARG A 229 -10.96 -0.98 -2.62
CA ARG A 229 -10.84 -0.67 -4.06
C ARG A 229 -9.50 -1.14 -4.62
N THR A 230 -8.42 -0.94 -3.88
CA THR A 230 -7.07 -1.35 -4.28
C THR A 230 -6.96 -2.87 -4.29
N PHE A 231 -7.48 -3.54 -3.26
CA PHE A 231 -7.54 -4.99 -3.15
C PHE A 231 -8.28 -5.60 -4.34
N ASP A 232 -9.49 -5.14 -4.64
CA ASP A 232 -10.31 -5.68 -5.72
C ASP A 232 -9.62 -5.52 -7.09
N TYR A 233 -8.97 -4.37 -7.33
CA TYR A 233 -8.21 -4.12 -8.56
C TYR A 233 -7.03 -5.08 -8.73
N TYR A 234 -6.14 -5.17 -7.74
CA TYR A 234 -4.94 -6.03 -7.83
C TYR A 234 -5.30 -7.51 -7.75
N ASN A 235 -6.42 -7.87 -7.11
CA ASN A 235 -6.99 -9.21 -7.14
C ASN A 235 -7.37 -9.62 -8.56
N ASN A 236 -8.16 -8.77 -9.24
CA ASN A 236 -8.59 -9.01 -10.62
C ASN A 236 -7.39 -9.08 -11.58
N LEU A 237 -6.43 -8.17 -11.41
CA LEU A 237 -5.21 -8.17 -12.23
C LEU A 237 -4.42 -9.47 -12.06
N TYR A 238 -4.25 -9.93 -10.81
CA TYR A 238 -3.56 -11.19 -10.53
C TYR A 238 -4.28 -12.41 -11.12
N GLU A 239 -5.60 -12.48 -11.02
CA GLU A 239 -6.40 -13.57 -11.60
C GLU A 239 -6.26 -13.63 -13.12
N LYS A 240 -6.26 -12.48 -13.80
CA LYS A 240 -6.01 -12.41 -15.25
C LYS A 240 -4.62 -12.90 -15.63
N LEU A 241 -3.60 -12.58 -14.83
CA LEU A 241 -2.23 -13.02 -15.08
C LEU A 241 -2.05 -14.53 -14.95
N GLN A 242 -2.83 -15.19 -14.09
CA GLN A 242 -2.79 -16.66 -13.98
C GLN A 242 -3.51 -17.39 -15.12
N GLN A 243 -4.25 -16.67 -15.97
CA GLN A 243 -4.97 -17.24 -17.11
C GLN A 243 -4.17 -17.15 -18.43
N LEU A 244 -3.03 -16.45 -18.42
CA LEU A 244 -2.11 -16.28 -19.55
C LEU A 244 -1.03 -17.36 -19.55
#